data_AF-A0A8T4CHV8-F1
#
_entry.id   AF-A0A8T4CHV8-F1
#
_cell.length_a   1.000
_cell.length_b   1.000
_cell.length_c   1.000
_cell.angle_alpha   90.00
_cell.angle_beta   90.00
_cell.angle_gamma   90.00
#
_symmetry.space_group_name_H-M   'P 1'
#
loop_
_entity.id
_entity.type
_entity.pdbx_description
1 polymer ?
#
loop_
_entity_poly.entity_id
_entity_poly.type
_entity_poly.pdbx_seq_one_letter_code
_entity_poly.pdbx_strand_id
1 'polypeptide(L)' 'MANEKIGEGDYVLLCLDVRRTYMVKVEVGKSFHTHKGFIKLDDLIGKEFGATFQSSLGIEFTALKPSL' A
#
# COMPACT_ATOMS: atom_id res chain seq x y z
N MET A 1 -4.33 7.92 -18.84
CA MET A 1 -4.95 7.15 -17.74
C MET A 1 -4.74 7.98 -16.49
N ALA A 2 -5.80 8.41 -15.82
CA ALA A 2 -5.63 9.31 -14.68
C ALA A 2 -4.93 8.54 -13.56
N ASN A 3 -3.67 8.86 -13.28
CA ASN A 3 -2.98 8.39 -12.10
C ASN A 3 -3.65 9.05 -10.90
N GLU A 4 -4.53 8.30 -10.25
CA GLU A 4 -5.16 8.71 -9.01
C GLU A 4 -4.16 8.53 -7.87
N LYS A 5 -4.05 9.56 -7.04
CA LYS A 5 -3.18 9.55 -5.87
C LYS A 5 -3.92 8.93 -4.69
N ILE A 6 -3.19 8.16 -3.90
CA ILE A 6 -3.65 7.58 -2.64
C ILE A 6 -3.77 8.70 -1.61
N GLY A 7 -4.94 8.82 -1.00
CA GLY A 7 -5.23 9.73 0.10
C GLY A 7 -5.51 9.02 1.43
N GLU A 8 -5.61 9.80 2.50
CA GLU A 8 -6.15 9.30 3.77
C GLU A 8 -7.60 8.85 3.58
N GLY A 9 -7.94 7.69 4.15
CA GLY A 9 -9.27 7.10 4.08
C GLY A 9 -9.46 6.14 2.90
N ASP A 10 -8.59 6.16 1.90
CA ASP A 10 -8.64 5.25 0.77
C ASP A 10 -8.35 3.80 1.18
N TYR A 11 -9.02 2.87 0.51
CA TYR A 11 -8.64 1.46 0.57
C TYR A 11 -7.59 1.16 -0.50
N VAL A 12 -6.53 0.47 -0.11
CA VAL A 12 -5.41 0.10 -0.97
C VAL A 12 -5.16 -1.40 -0.85
N LEU A 13 -4.93 -2.07 -1.98
CA LEU A 13 -4.45 -3.44 -2.03
C LEU A 13 -2.92 -3.44 -2.08
N LEU A 14 -2.28 -3.85 -1.00
CA LEU A 14 -0.83 -4.05 -0.93
C LEU A 14 -0.51 -5.43 -1.50
N CYS A 15 -0.03 -5.46 -2.74
CA CYS A 15 0.34 -6.69 -3.43
C CYS A 15 1.81 -6.99 -3.19
N LEU A 16 2.11 -8.08 -2.50
CA LEU A 16 3.47 -8.61 -2.34
C LEU A 16 3.85 -9.49 -3.54
N ASP A 17 2.92 -10.37 -3.92
CA ASP A 17 3.00 -11.25 -5.07
C ASP A 17 1.59 -11.71 -5.46
N VAL A 18 1.49 -12.47 -6.55
CA VAL A 18 0.22 -12.95 -7.11
C VAL A 18 -0.66 -13.75 -6.14
N ARG A 19 -0.14 -14.22 -5.00
CA ARG A 19 -0.89 -14.98 -3.98
C ARG A 19 -1.13 -14.20 -2.70
N ARG A 20 -0.41 -13.09 -2.46
CA ARG A 20 -0.42 -12.37 -1.18
C ARG A 20 -0.76 -10.90 -1.40
N THR A 21 -2.02 -10.60 -1.17
CA THR A 21 -2.56 -9.25 -1.23
C THR A 21 -3.23 -8.91 0.08
N TYR A 22 -2.98 -7.71 0.59
CA TYR A 22 -3.55 -7.22 1.85
C TYR A 22 -4.37 -5.97 1.57
N MET A 23 -5.66 -5.97 1.92
CA MET A 23 -6.48 -4.77 1.84
C MET A 23 -6.32 -3.96 3.13
N VAL A 24 -5.86 -2.72 3.00
CA VAL A 24 -5.69 -1.80 4.13
C VAL A 24 -6.43 -0.51 3.85
N LYS A 25 -6.92 0.14 4.91
CA LYS A 25 -7.37 1.53 4.84
C LYS A 25 -6.20 2.43 5.21
N VAL A 26 -5.89 3.43 4.38
CA VAL A 26 -4.82 4.39 4.66
C VAL A 26 -5.27 5.32 5.79
N GLU A 27 -4.51 5.34 6.88
CA GLU A 27 -4.77 6.17 8.05
C GLU A 27 -3.44 6.75 8.56
N VAL A 28 -3.43 8.07 8.83
CA VAL A 28 -2.22 8.78 9.22
C VAL A 28 -1.65 8.24 10.54
N GLY A 29 -0.33 8.08 10.61
CA GLY A 29 0.40 7.59 11.78
C GLY A 29 0.26 6.09 12.04
N LYS A 30 -0.50 5.35 11.21
CA LYS A 30 -0.65 3.90 11.36
C LYS A 30 0.41 3.12 10.58
N SER A 31 0.69 1.92 11.08
CA SER A 31 1.57 0.95 10.42
C SER A 31 0.88 -0.39 10.26
N PHE A 32 1.02 -1.00 9.10
CA PHE A 32 0.54 -2.34 8.80
C PHE A 32 1.67 -3.35 8.92
N HIS A 33 1.51 -4.37 9.76
CA HIS A 33 2.54 -5.37 10.05
C HIS A 33 2.30 -6.67 9.28
N THR A 34 3.36 -7.19 8.68
CA THR A 34 3.39 -8.48 7.99
C THR A 34 4.58 -9.31 8.46
N HIS A 35 4.64 -10.58 8.08
CA HIS A 35 5.85 -11.41 8.23
C HIS A 35 7.03 -10.92 7.37
N LYS A 36 6.83 -9.90 6.54
CA LYS A 36 7.84 -9.25 5.68
C LYS A 36 8.16 -7.82 6.15
N GLY A 37 7.96 -7.53 7.43
CA GLY A 37 8.18 -6.21 8.02
C GLY A 37 6.91 -5.39 8.09
N PHE A 38 7.05 -4.13 8.45
CA PHE A 38 5.94 -3.19 8.54
C PHE A 38 5.95 -2.18 7.39
N ILE A 39 4.79 -1.61 7.11
CA ILE A 39 4.57 -0.55 6.13
C ILE A 39 3.96 0.61 6.90
N LYS A 40 4.59 1.79 6.87
CA LYS A 40 3.95 3.01 7.38
C LYS A 40 2.94 3.46 6.35
N LEU A 41 1.69 3.63 6.74
CA LEU A 41 0.64 4.00 5.78
C LEU A 41 0.82 5.44 5.27
N ASP A 42 1.49 6.29 6.05
CA ASP A 42 1.92 7.63 5.65
C ASP A 42 2.76 7.61 4.37
N ASP A 43 3.60 6.58 4.18
CA ASP A 43 4.46 6.46 3.01
C ASP A 43 3.67 6.19 1.73
N LEU A 44 2.39 5.80 1.83
CA LEU A 44 1.50 5.62 0.69
C LEU A 44 0.82 6.92 0.26
N ILE A 45 0.63 7.86 1.18
CA ILE A 45 -0.11 9.10 0.90
C ILE A 45 0.62 9.92 -0.17
N GLY A 46 -0.12 10.33 -1.19
CA GLY A 46 0.38 11.10 -2.32
C GLY A 46 1.09 10.28 -3.41
N LYS A 47 1.37 8.98 -3.18
CA LYS A 47 1.78 8.07 -4.24
C LYS A 47 0.62 7.77 -5.17
N GLU A 48 0.93 7.42 -6.40
CA GLU A 48 -0.06 6.98 -7.38
C GLU A 48 -0.44 5.52 -7.12
N PHE A 49 -1.70 5.17 -7.35
CA PHE A 49 -2.06 3.75 -7.46
C PHE A 49 -1.24 3.10 -8.60
N GLY A 50 -0.69 1.92 -8.31
CA GLY A 50 0.28 1.22 -9.15
C GLY A 50 1.73 1.44 -8.73
N ALA A 51 2.02 2.39 -7.82
CA ALA A 51 3.38 2.63 -7.36
C ALA A 51 3.95 1.45 -6.55
N THR A 52 5.25 1.17 -6.74
CA THR A 52 6.01 0.26 -5.90
C THR A 52 6.61 0.99 -4.71
N PHE A 53 6.73 0.28 -3.59
CA PHE A 53 7.32 0.78 -2.35
C PHE A 53 7.87 -0.42 -1.54
N GLN A 54 8.68 -0.14 -0.51
CA GLN A 54 9.28 -1.19 0.30
C GLN A 54 8.74 -1.20 1.73
N SER A 55 8.65 -2.39 2.32
CA SER A 55 8.48 -2.54 3.76
C SER A 55 9.75 -2.15 4.53
N SER A 56 9.65 -2.11 5.86
CA SER A 56 10.79 -1.88 6.76
C SER A 56 11.95 -2.87 6.61
N LEU A 57 11.72 -4.03 5.99
CA LEU A 57 12.75 -5.03 5.71
C LEU A 57 13.25 -4.99 4.25
N GLY A 58 12.89 -3.96 3.48
CA GLY A 58 13.30 -3.79 2.09
C GLY A 58 12.53 -4.68 1.10
N ILE A 59 11.42 -5.30 1.52
CA ILE A 59 10.61 -6.15 0.64
C ILE A 59 9.69 -5.28 -0.18
N GLU A 60 9.71 -5.45 -1.51
CA GLU A 60 8.90 -4.68 -2.43
C GLU A 60 7.41 -5.10 -2.42
N PHE A 61 6.54 -4.11 -2.47
CA PHE A 61 5.09 -4.24 -2.64
C PHE A 61 4.62 -3.27 -3.73
N THR A 62 3.47 -3.55 -4.32
CA THR A 62 2.75 -2.62 -5.21
C THR A 62 1.44 -2.18 -4.55
N ALA A 63 1.16 -0.88 -4.54
CA ALA A 63 -0.07 -0.30 -4.01
C ALA A 63 -1.13 -0.23 -5.12
N LEU A 64 -2.06 -1.18 -5.16
CA LEU A 64 -3.08 -1.27 -6.22
C LEU A 64 -4.42 -0.70 -5.76
N LYS A 65 -5.17 -0.16 -6.71
CA LYS A 65 -6.55 0.27 -6.47
C LYS A 65 -7.44 -0.98 -6.35
N PRO A 66 -8.26 -1.12 -5.30
CA PRO A 66 -9.23 -2.21 -5.22
C PRO A 66 -10.23 -2.15 -6.38
N SER A 67 -10.41 -3.26 -7.10
CA SER A 67 -11.55 -3.46 -7.98
C SER A 67 -12.68 -4.12 -7.20
N LEU A 68 -13.90 -3.61 -7.34
CA LEU A 68 -15.12 -4.26 -6.87
C LEU A 68 -15.32 -5.64 -7.49
#